data_AF-A0A536U0V4-F1
#
_entry.id   AF-A0A536U0V4-F1
#
_cell.length_a   1.000
_cell.length_b   1.000
_cell.length_c   1.000
_cell.angle_alpha   90.00
_cell.angle_beta   90.00
_cell.angle_gamma   90.00
#
_symmetry.space_group_name_H-M   'P 1'
#
loop_
_entity.id
_entity.type
_entity.pdbx_description
1 polymer ?
#
loop_
_entity_poly.entity_id
_entity_poly.type
_entity_poly.pdbx_seq_one_letter_code
_entity_poly.pdbx_strand_id
1 'polypeptide(L)'
;MRAKPFISGSLLAGVLTLSVPALALGLGKLTVNSGLGQPLSAQIELTAAQRDELDSLRARIADPSVYRDNGAQYVGALARARITVEQGANASYLRVTTAAPVNEPFLNLIIELSWASGRVVRDYTFLLDPPGVTEMQAIEPAAP
;
A
#
# COMPACT_ATOMS: atom_id res chain seq x y z
N MET A 1 25.67 -19.29 -72.41
CA MET A 1 26.01 -19.20 -70.97
C MET A 1 25.36 -17.93 -70.44
N ARG A 2 24.32 -18.00 -69.58
CA ARG A 2 24.38 -17.92 -68.09
C ARG A 2 25.14 -16.63 -67.67
N ALA A 3 24.59 -15.66 -66.94
CA ALA A 3 23.75 -15.77 -65.74
C ALA A 3 22.85 -14.52 -65.49
N LYS A 4 21.86 -14.72 -64.63
CA LYS A 4 20.94 -13.76 -63.99
C LYS A 4 21.42 -13.57 -62.52
N PRO A 5 20.63 -12.99 -61.61
CA PRO A 5 20.27 -11.59 -61.28
C PRO A 5 20.84 -11.14 -59.90
N PHE A 6 20.81 -9.85 -59.53
CA PHE A 6 20.91 -9.47 -58.10
C PHE A 6 20.06 -8.24 -57.75
N ILE A 7 18.84 -8.52 -57.26
CA ILE A 7 18.00 -7.56 -56.53
C ILE A 7 18.57 -7.50 -55.11
N SER A 8 19.12 -6.34 -54.71
CA SER A 8 19.55 -6.12 -53.33
C SER A 8 18.33 -5.81 -52.46
N GLY A 9 17.81 -6.83 -51.77
CA GLY A 9 16.85 -6.64 -50.68
C GLY A 9 17.59 -6.38 -49.38
N SER A 10 17.44 -5.18 -48.81
CA SER A 10 17.90 -4.87 -47.46
C SER A 10 16.78 -5.27 -46.48
N LEU A 11 17.02 -6.31 -45.69
CA LEU A 11 16.09 -6.77 -44.66
C LEU A 11 16.40 -6.02 -43.35
N LEU A 12 15.61 -4.99 -43.01
CA LEU A 12 15.64 -4.40 -41.68
C LEU A 12 15.11 -5.43 -40.66
N ALA A 13 16.01 -6.00 -39.86
CA ALA A 13 15.65 -6.80 -38.70
C ALA A 13 15.23 -5.86 -37.56
N GLY A 14 13.92 -5.72 -37.34
CA GLY A 14 13.38 -5.02 -36.17
C GLY A 14 13.53 -5.85 -34.91
N VAL A 15 14.35 -5.40 -33.96
CA VAL A 15 14.46 -6.00 -32.63
C VAL A 15 13.19 -5.63 -31.84
N LEU A 16 12.34 -6.62 -31.58
CA LEU A 16 11.22 -6.52 -30.65
C LEU A 16 11.77 -6.72 -29.22
N THR A 17 12.10 -5.63 -28.53
CA THR A 17 12.38 -5.69 -27.08
C THR A 17 11.05 -5.91 -26.35
N LEU A 18 10.81 -7.13 -25.88
CA LEU A 18 9.70 -7.43 -24.98
C LEU A 18 9.96 -6.72 -23.64
N SER A 19 9.19 -5.66 -23.35
CA SER A 19 9.23 -4.97 -22.06
C SER A 19 8.64 -5.89 -21.00
N VAL A 20 9.48 -6.46 -20.14
CA VAL A 20 9.01 -7.23 -18.98
C VAL A 20 8.43 -6.22 -17.98
N PRO A 21 7.17 -6.39 -17.51
CA PRO A 21 6.64 -5.51 -16.48
C PRO A 21 7.45 -5.72 -15.19
N ALA A 22 8.24 -4.72 -14.82
CA ALA A 22 8.86 -4.68 -13.49
C ALA A 22 7.73 -4.52 -12.48
N LEU A 23 7.48 -5.57 -11.68
CA LEU A 23 6.59 -5.51 -10.53
C LEU A 23 7.28 -4.65 -9.48
N ALA A 24 6.93 -3.36 -9.45
CA ALA A 24 7.43 -2.42 -8.45
C ALA A 24 6.69 -2.62 -7.13
N LEU A 25 7.44 -2.57 -6.01
CA LEU A 25 6.85 -2.54 -4.68
C LEU A 25 5.74 -1.48 -4.59
N GLY A 26 4.60 -1.88 -4.03
CA GLY A 26 3.42 -1.03 -3.95
C GLY A 26 2.68 -1.17 -2.62
N LEU A 27 1.77 -0.21 -2.41
CA LEU A 27 0.84 -0.20 -1.28
C LEU A 27 -0.51 -0.75 -1.75
N GLY A 28 -1.01 -1.78 -1.08
CA GLY A 28 -2.23 -2.53 -1.40
C GLY A 28 -3.44 -2.07 -0.57
N LYS A 29 -4.32 -3.02 -0.22
CA LYS A 29 -5.54 -2.72 0.53
C LYS A 29 -5.22 -2.30 1.97
N LEU A 30 -5.98 -1.34 2.49
CA LEU A 30 -6.04 -1.01 3.91
C LEU A 30 -7.14 -1.84 4.59
N THR A 31 -6.81 -2.44 5.72
CA THR A 31 -7.73 -3.11 6.64
C THR A 31 -7.59 -2.47 8.03
N VAL A 32 -8.69 -2.02 8.60
CA VAL A 32 -8.74 -1.38 9.92
C VAL A 32 -9.31 -2.37 10.92
N ASN A 33 -8.60 -2.58 12.03
CA ASN A 33 -8.90 -3.61 13.03
C ASN A 33 -9.26 -3.01 14.39
N SER A 34 -9.47 -1.70 14.47
CA SER A 34 -9.76 -0.95 15.71
C SER A 34 -10.94 -0.02 15.49
N GLY A 35 -11.78 0.14 16.52
CA GLY A 35 -12.87 1.12 16.53
C GLY A 35 -12.50 2.45 17.18
N LEU A 36 -13.47 3.35 17.23
CA LEU A 36 -13.42 4.61 17.99
C LEU A 36 -13.16 4.36 19.47
N GLY A 37 -12.32 5.22 20.06
CA GLY A 37 -11.94 5.12 21.48
C GLY A 37 -10.91 4.03 21.77
N GLN A 38 -10.38 3.36 20.75
CA GLN A 38 -9.31 2.38 20.87
C GLN A 38 -8.00 2.91 20.27
N PRO A 39 -6.84 2.40 20.68
CA PRO A 39 -5.60 2.61 19.93
C PRO A 39 -5.79 2.12 18.49
N LEU A 40 -5.39 2.93 17.51
CA LEU A 40 -5.48 2.58 16.10
C LEU A 40 -4.68 1.30 15.85
N SER A 41 -5.27 0.37 15.11
CA SER A 41 -4.61 -0.81 14.59
C SER A 41 -5.08 -1.01 13.16
N ALA A 42 -4.21 -0.73 12.21
CA ALA A 42 -4.48 -0.86 10.79
C ALA A 42 -3.35 -1.60 10.08
N GLN A 43 -3.70 -2.27 8.99
CA GLN A 43 -2.78 -3.04 8.16
C GLN A 43 -2.92 -2.60 6.71
N ILE A 44 -1.81 -2.35 6.05
CA ILE A 44 -1.75 -2.03 4.62
C ILE A 44 -0.91 -3.09 3.94
N GLU A 45 -1.49 -3.79 2.97
CA GLU A 45 -0.76 -4.83 2.22
C GLU A 45 0.42 -4.23 1.46
N LEU A 46 1.53 -4.97 1.38
CA LEU A 46 2.64 -4.64 0.49
C LEU A 46 2.54 -5.54 -0.75
N THR A 47 2.30 -4.93 -1.90
CA THR A 47 2.20 -5.66 -3.18
C THR A 47 3.57 -5.75 -3.83
N ALA A 48 3.85 -6.87 -4.50
CA ALA A 48 5.10 -7.07 -5.24
C ALA A 48 6.38 -6.92 -4.40
N ALA A 49 6.31 -7.15 -3.09
CA ALA A 49 7.45 -7.00 -2.20
C ALA A 49 8.50 -8.10 -2.41
N GLN A 50 9.61 -7.73 -3.05
CA GLN A 50 10.79 -8.59 -3.12
C GLN A 50 11.62 -8.45 -1.84
N ARG A 51 12.33 -9.50 -1.44
CA ARG A 51 13.12 -9.51 -0.20
C ARG A 51 14.15 -8.38 -0.16
N ASP A 52 14.84 -8.12 -1.27
CA ASP A 52 15.86 -7.07 -1.37
C ASP A 52 15.27 -5.66 -1.26
N GLU A 53 14.03 -5.44 -1.69
CA GLU A 53 13.36 -4.14 -1.55
C GLU A 53 12.94 -3.88 -0.11
N LEU A 54 12.49 -4.93 0.61
CA LEU A 54 12.10 -4.86 2.01
C LEU A 54 13.26 -4.41 2.92
N ASP A 55 14.49 -4.77 2.59
CA ASP A 55 15.68 -4.40 3.38
C ASP A 55 15.98 -2.89 3.33
N SER A 56 15.64 -2.23 2.22
CA SER A 56 15.81 -0.79 2.03
C SER A 56 14.55 0.03 2.35
N LEU A 57 13.49 -0.65 2.78
CA LEU A 57 12.16 -0.08 2.89
C LEU A 57 12.06 0.94 4.02
N ARG A 58 11.55 2.13 3.69
CA ARG A 58 11.14 3.15 4.65
C ARG A 58 9.70 3.54 4.42
N ALA A 59 8.88 3.33 5.44
CA ALA A 59 7.49 3.73 5.48
C ALA A 59 7.31 4.83 6.52
N ARG A 60 6.54 5.86 6.19
CA ARG A 60 6.17 6.94 7.11
C ARG A 60 4.79 7.48 6.79
N ILE A 61 4.17 8.12 7.78
CA ILE A 61 3.02 8.99 7.54
C ILE A 61 3.53 10.24 6.85
N ALA A 62 2.80 10.70 5.85
CA ALA A 62 3.18 11.88 5.09
C ALA A 62 3.24 13.13 5.98
N ASP A 63 4.12 14.06 5.62
CA ASP A 63 4.23 15.32 6.36
C ASP A 63 2.95 16.15 6.22
N PRO A 64 2.65 17.04 7.19
CA PRO A 64 1.49 17.92 7.11
C PRO A 64 1.41 18.78 5.85
N SER A 65 2.53 19.02 5.13
CA SER A 65 2.51 19.69 3.83
C SER A 65 1.80 18.86 2.77
N VAL A 66 2.07 17.56 2.69
CA VAL A 66 1.43 16.65 1.73
C VAL A 66 -0.07 16.62 1.96
N TYR A 67 -0.51 16.63 3.22
CA TYR A 67 -1.94 16.73 3.55
C TYR A 67 -2.59 18.00 3.01
N ARG A 68 -1.95 19.16 3.19
CA ARG A 68 -2.46 20.43 2.63
C ARG A 68 -2.54 20.40 1.10
N ASP A 69 -1.51 19.87 0.46
CA ASP A 69 -1.45 19.78 -1.00
C ASP A 69 -2.53 18.86 -1.58
N ASN A 70 -2.98 17.86 -0.80
CA ASN A 70 -4.06 16.95 -1.17
C ASN A 70 -5.44 17.39 -0.64
N GLY A 71 -5.56 18.58 -0.02
CA GLY A 71 -6.81 19.06 0.57
C GLY A 71 -7.33 18.21 1.74
N ALA A 72 -6.45 17.40 2.34
CA ALA A 72 -6.76 16.50 3.44
C ALA A 72 -6.44 17.14 4.80
N GLN A 73 -7.20 16.76 5.83
CA GLN A 73 -6.95 17.21 7.19
C GLN A 73 -5.87 16.34 7.86
N TYR A 74 -4.82 16.98 8.37
CA TYR A 74 -3.84 16.31 9.21
C TYR A 74 -4.35 16.19 10.65
N VAL A 75 -4.60 14.97 11.10
CA VAL A 75 -5.12 14.69 12.45
C VAL A 75 -3.96 14.37 13.39
N GLY A 76 -3.92 15.03 14.56
CA GLY A 76 -2.85 14.87 15.54
C GLY A 76 -2.66 13.44 16.06
N ALA A 77 -3.73 12.63 16.07
CA ALA A 77 -3.66 11.20 16.41
C ALA A 77 -2.67 10.43 15.50
N LEU A 78 -2.63 10.78 14.21
CA LEU A 78 -1.74 10.16 13.23
C LEU A 78 -0.28 10.62 13.38
N ALA A 79 -0.03 11.81 13.93
CA ALA A 79 1.31 12.33 14.14
C ALA A 79 2.16 11.46 15.09
N ARG A 80 1.51 10.67 15.95
CA ARG A 80 2.16 9.75 16.89
C ARG A 80 2.01 8.29 16.49
N ALA A 81 1.51 8.00 15.30
CA ALA A 81 1.38 6.63 14.87
C ALA A 81 2.76 6.04 14.55
N ARG A 82 2.92 4.77 14.86
CA ARG A 82 4.08 3.96 14.56
C ARG A 82 3.77 3.06 13.38
N ILE A 83 4.71 2.98 12.45
CA ILE A 83 4.64 2.07 11.32
C ILE A 83 5.70 0.99 11.50
N THR A 84 5.29 -0.26 11.35
CA THR A 84 6.18 -1.43 11.33
C THR A 84 5.89 -2.27 10.09
N VAL A 85 6.93 -2.89 9.53
CA VAL A 85 6.79 -3.87 8.45
C VAL A 85 6.67 -5.24 9.10
N GLU A 86 5.63 -5.98 8.76
CA GLU A 86 5.41 -7.34 9.26
C GLU A 86 5.29 -8.31 8.08
N GLN A 87 5.96 -9.46 8.22
CA GLN A 87 5.88 -10.54 7.23
C GLN A 87 4.82 -11.54 7.72
N GLY A 88 3.66 -11.57 7.06
CA GLY A 88 2.66 -12.60 7.26
C GLY A 88 3.02 -13.90 6.52
N ALA A 89 2.22 -14.94 6.73
CA ALA A 89 2.42 -16.24 6.08
C ALA A 89 2.30 -16.16 4.54
N ASN A 90 1.39 -15.29 4.05
CA ASN A 90 1.07 -15.18 2.62
C ASN A 90 1.50 -13.85 1.99
N ALA A 91 1.61 -12.79 2.79
CA ALA A 91 1.93 -11.45 2.31
C ALA A 91 2.60 -10.62 3.41
N SER A 92 3.46 -9.67 3.00
CA SER A 92 3.98 -8.64 3.90
C SER A 92 3.00 -7.48 3.99
N TYR A 93 2.96 -6.80 5.13
CA TYR A 93 2.09 -5.66 5.35
C TYR A 93 2.76 -4.61 6.24
N LEU A 94 2.35 -3.35 6.08
CA LEU A 94 2.64 -2.28 7.01
C LEU A 94 1.58 -2.30 8.10
N ARG A 95 2.00 -2.49 9.36
CA ARG A 95 1.14 -2.27 10.51
C ARG A 95 1.28 -0.81 10.96
N VAL A 96 0.15 -0.12 11.06
CA VAL A 96 0.04 1.26 11.53
C VAL A 96 -0.68 1.24 12.87
N THR A 97 -0.02 1.73 13.92
CA THR A 97 -0.57 1.70 15.29
C THR A 97 -0.41 3.02 16.01
N THR A 98 -1.35 3.36 16.89
CA THR A 98 -1.15 4.45 17.86
C THR A 98 -1.01 3.88 19.27
N ALA A 99 -0.35 4.63 20.15
CA ALA A 99 -0.30 4.27 21.58
C ALA A 99 -1.53 4.79 22.35
N ALA A 100 -2.05 5.95 21.95
CA ALA A 100 -3.23 6.56 22.55
C ALA A 100 -4.51 6.20 21.76
N PRO A 101 -5.67 6.17 22.44
CA PRO A 101 -6.97 6.06 21.79
C PRO A 101 -7.21 7.13 20.71
N VAL A 102 -7.86 6.73 19.63
CA VAL A 102 -8.27 7.64 18.54
C VAL A 102 -9.78 7.82 18.60
N ASN A 103 -10.22 9.09 18.69
CA ASN A 103 -11.64 9.43 18.85
C ASN A 103 -12.20 10.12 17.60
N GLU A 104 -11.38 10.30 16.58
CA GLU A 104 -11.75 10.88 15.31
C GLU A 104 -12.46 9.82 14.45
N PRO A 105 -13.75 10.04 14.10
CA PRO A 105 -14.56 9.05 13.38
C PRO A 105 -14.13 8.89 11.92
N PHE A 106 -13.47 9.91 11.37
CA PHE A 106 -13.00 9.97 10.00
C PHE A 106 -11.52 10.30 9.98
N LEU A 107 -10.75 9.47 9.30
CA LEU A 107 -9.30 9.61 9.19
C LEU A 107 -8.88 9.54 7.73
N ASN A 108 -7.92 10.38 7.40
CA ASN A 108 -7.20 10.35 6.14
C ASN A 108 -5.74 10.00 6.46
N LEU A 109 -5.29 8.84 5.99
CA LEU A 109 -3.95 8.31 6.21
C LEU A 109 -3.19 8.34 4.89
N ILE A 110 -2.26 9.29 4.77
CA ILE A 110 -1.36 9.34 3.62
C ILE A 110 -0.07 8.65 4.01
N ILE A 111 0.24 7.53 3.36
CA ILE A 111 1.48 6.77 3.55
C ILE A 111 2.46 7.10 2.44
N GLU A 112 3.68 7.44 2.83
CA GLU A 112 4.82 7.48 1.94
C GLU A 112 5.68 6.24 2.16
N LEU A 113 5.92 5.50 1.08
CA LEU A 113 6.78 4.34 1.06
C LEU A 113 7.94 4.61 0.09
N SER A 114 9.17 4.42 0.54
CA SER A 114 10.37 4.61 -0.28
C SER A 114 11.34 3.45 -0.09
N TRP A 115 12.04 3.06 -1.15
CA TRP A 115 13.03 1.98 -1.17
C TRP A 115 14.10 2.30 -2.21
N ALA A 116 15.08 1.42 -2.39
CA ALA A 116 16.26 1.67 -3.22
C ALA A 116 15.92 2.06 -4.68
N SER A 117 14.88 1.47 -5.27
CA SER A 117 14.52 1.68 -6.68
C SER A 117 13.31 2.59 -6.90
N GLY A 118 12.67 3.11 -5.84
CA GLY A 118 11.46 3.90 -6.02
C GLY A 118 10.81 4.47 -4.76
N ARG A 119 9.67 5.12 -5.00
CA ARG A 119 8.79 5.69 -3.98
C ARG A 119 7.35 5.61 -4.44
N VAL A 120 6.43 5.31 -3.53
CA VAL A 120 4.99 5.41 -3.72
C VAL A 120 4.36 6.21 -2.59
N VAL A 121 3.34 6.99 -2.91
CA VAL A 121 2.51 7.70 -1.94
C VAL A 121 1.07 7.28 -2.17
N ARG A 122 0.36 6.95 -1.09
CA ARG A 122 -1.05 6.56 -1.19
C ARG A 122 -1.87 7.15 -0.06
N ASP A 123 -3.00 7.72 -0.44
CA ASP A 123 -4.04 8.21 0.46
C ASP A 123 -5.03 7.07 0.76
N TYR A 124 -5.31 6.87 2.04
CA TYR A 124 -6.39 6.03 2.53
C TYR A 124 -7.35 6.83 3.39
N THR A 125 -8.60 6.92 2.95
CA THR A 125 -9.68 7.52 3.72
C THR A 125 -10.58 6.42 4.29
N PHE A 126 -10.84 6.46 5.59
CA PHE A 126 -11.65 5.46 6.27
C PHE A 126 -12.39 6.01 7.48
N LEU A 127 -13.40 5.25 7.92
CA LEU A 127 -14.17 5.52 9.12
C LEU A 127 -13.79 4.53 10.22
N LEU A 128 -13.81 5.00 11.46
CA LEU A 128 -13.72 4.15 12.63
C LEU A 128 -15.13 3.82 13.13
N ASP A 129 -15.37 2.54 13.42
CA ASP A 129 -16.66 2.09 13.93
C ASP A 129 -16.88 2.60 15.37
N PRO A 130 -18.10 3.02 15.74
CA PRO A 130 -18.41 3.40 17.11
C PRO A 130 -18.33 2.20 18.07
N PRO A 131 -18.13 2.45 19.37
CA PRO A 131 -18.12 1.37 20.36
C PRO A 131 -19.46 0.61 20.34
N GLY A 132 -19.38 -0.73 20.38
CA GLY A 132 -20.55 -1.62 20.44
C GLY A 132 -20.98 -2.26 19.11
N VAL A 133 -20.37 -1.89 17.97
CA VAL A 133 -20.74 -2.48 16.66
C VAL A 133 -20.12 -3.87 16.44
N THR A 134 -18.97 -4.17 17.03
CA THR A 134 -18.26 -5.47 16.85
C THR A 134 -18.94 -6.67 17.54
N GLU A 135 -19.82 -6.47 18.52
CA GLU A 135 -20.47 -7.58 19.25
C GLU A 135 -21.72 -8.15 18.56
N MET A 136 -22.25 -7.49 17.52
CA MET A 136 -23.48 -7.94 16.85
C MET A 136 -23.29 -9.07 15.83
N GLN A 137 -22.06 -9.55 15.60
CA GLN A 137 -21.77 -10.55 14.58
C GLN A 137 -21.18 -11.84 15.15
N ALA A 138 -21.87 -12.42 16.14
CA ALA A 138 -21.74 -13.83 16.52
C ALA A 138 -23.04 -14.34 17.16
N ILE A 139 -24.18 -14.18 16.48
CA ILE A 139 -25.33 -15.07 16.73
C ILE A 139 -25.19 -16.27 15.80
N GLU A 140 -24.48 -17.28 16.29
CA GLU A 140 -24.54 -18.62 15.73
C GLU A 140 -26.01 -19.06 15.75
N PRO A 141 -26.61 -19.45 14.60
CA PRO A 141 -27.98 -19.94 14.59
C PRO A 141 -28.01 -21.21 15.42
N ALA A 142 -28.69 -21.17 16.56
CA ALA A 142 -29.02 -22.37 17.32
C ALA A 142 -29.83 -23.28 16.38
N ALA A 143 -29.20 -24.37 15.92
CA ALA A 143 -29.87 -25.40 15.14
C ALA A 143 -30.93 -26.10 15.99
N PRO A 144 -32.07 -26.51 15.39
CA PRO A 144 -33.22 -27.08 16.10
C PRO A 144 -32.95 -28.47 16.70
#